data_AF-A0AB38UY78-F1
#
_entry.id   AF-A0AB38UY78-F1
#
_cell.length_a   1.000
_cell.length_b   1.000
_cell.length_c   1.000
_cell.angle_alpha   90.00
_cell.angle_beta   90.00
_cell.angle_gamma   90.00
#
_symmetry.space_group_name_H-M   'P 1'
#
loop_
_entity.id
_entity.type
_entity.pdbx_description
1 polymer ?
#
loop_
_entity_poly.entity_id
_entity_poly.type
_entity_poly.pdbx_seq_one_letter_code
_entity_poly.pdbx_strand_id
1 'polypeptide(L)'
;MNTDTQQLPTIEELREEIDRLDREILAAVKRRAEVSQAIGRVRMASGGTRLVHNREMQVIERYSELGPDGKNLAMLLLRLGRGRLGH
;
A
#
# COMPACT_ATOMS: atom_id res chain seq x y z
N MET A 1 -18.04 33.58 -31.37
CA MET A 1 -17.18 32.40 -31.58
C MET A 1 -16.35 32.25 -30.33
N ASN A 2 -16.28 31.04 -29.78
CA ASN A 2 -15.18 30.47 -29.00
C ASN A 2 -15.73 29.25 -28.26
N THR A 3 -15.83 28.14 -28.99
CA THR A 3 -15.83 26.81 -28.39
C THR A 3 -14.44 26.60 -27.82
N ASP A 4 -14.30 26.79 -26.50
CA ASP A 4 -13.19 26.23 -25.72
C ASP A 4 -13.25 24.72 -25.88
N THR A 5 -12.59 24.24 -26.92
CA THR A 5 -12.38 22.81 -27.11
C THR A 5 -11.31 22.45 -26.09
N GLN A 6 -11.73 21.94 -24.92
CA GLN A 6 -10.79 21.34 -23.98
C GLN A 6 -10.05 20.22 -24.72
N GLN A 7 -8.79 20.46 -25.04
CA GLN A 7 -7.90 19.46 -25.60
C GLN A 7 -7.81 18.32 -24.58
N LEU A 8 -8.24 17.12 -24.98
CA LEU A 8 -8.07 15.93 -24.14
C LEU A 8 -6.57 15.64 -23.98
N PRO A 9 -6.14 15.18 -22.78
CA PRO A 9 -4.76 14.79 -22.56
C PRO A 9 -4.37 13.66 -23.52
N THR A 10 -3.13 13.70 -23.97
CA THR A 10 -2.54 12.66 -24.79
C THR A 10 -2.27 11.40 -23.97
N ILE A 11 -2.15 10.26 -24.65
CA ILE A 11 -1.77 8.99 -24.00
C ILE A 11 -0.41 9.11 -23.30
N GLU A 12 0.52 9.91 -23.85
CA GLU A 12 1.84 10.09 -23.26
C GLU A 12 1.78 10.85 -21.94
N GLU A 13 1.03 11.95 -21.88
CA GLU A 13 0.83 12.71 -20.64
C GLU A 13 0.20 11.86 -19.53
N LEU A 14 -0.76 10.99 -19.88
CA LEU A 14 -1.39 10.06 -18.94
C LEU A 14 -0.41 8.98 -18.44
N ARG A 15 0.50 8.51 -19.30
CA ARG A 15 1.53 7.54 -18.91
C ARG A 15 2.57 8.16 -17.99
N GLU A 16 3.01 9.39 -18.28
CA GLU A 16 3.90 10.12 -17.39
C GLU A 16 3.27 10.34 -16.00
N GLU A 17 1.95 10.54 -15.96
CA GLU A 17 1.21 10.62 -14.70
C GLU A 17 1.21 9.29 -13.95
N ILE A 18 0.94 8.16 -14.63
CA ILE A 18 1.06 6.82 -14.03
C ILE A 18 2.46 6.59 -13.49
N ASP A 19 3.51 6.92 -14.25
CA ASP A 19 4.89 6.74 -13.81
C ASP A 19 5.22 7.57 -12.56
N ARG A 20 4.66 8.78 -12.44
CA ARG A 20 4.77 9.58 -11.21
C ARG A 20 4.07 8.91 -10.04
N LEU A 21 2.83 8.47 -10.22
CA LEU A 21 2.04 7.80 -9.19
C LEU A 21 2.71 6.50 -8.74
N ASP A 22 3.26 5.72 -9.66
CA ASP A 22 3.96 4.46 -9.35
C ASP A 22 5.23 4.70 -8.53
N ARG A 23 5.97 5.78 -8.80
CA ARG A 23 7.11 6.18 -7.96
C ARG A 23 6.67 6.52 -6.54
N GLU A 24 5.56 7.24 -6.39
CA GLU A 24 5.01 7.60 -5.08
C GLU A 24 4.51 6.37 -4.32
N ILE A 25 3.77 5.48 -4.98
CA ILE A 25 3.30 4.21 -4.43
C ILE A 25 4.50 3.37 -3.98
N LEU A 26 5.52 3.21 -4.83
CA LEU A 26 6.70 2.43 -4.50
C LEU A 26 7.44 2.98 -3.27
N ALA A 27 7.63 4.30 -3.20
CA ALA A 27 8.26 4.95 -2.06
C ALA A 27 7.44 4.73 -0.77
N ALA A 28 6.12 4.91 -0.85
CA ALA A 28 5.20 4.71 0.27
C ALA A 28 5.21 3.26 0.76
N VAL A 29 5.21 2.28 -0.16
CA VAL A 29 5.24 0.85 0.17
C VAL A 29 6.53 0.46 0.87
N LYS A 30 7.69 0.94 0.38
CA LYS A 30 9.00 0.70 1.03
C LYS A 30 9.00 1.24 2.45
N ARG A 31 8.59 2.50 2.62
CA ARG A 31 8.53 3.13 3.94
C ARG A 31 7.57 2.42 4.88
N ARG A 32 6.39 2.03 4.39
CA ARG A 32 5.40 1.28 5.17
C ARG A 32 5.95 -0.07 5.65
N ALA A 33 6.73 -0.77 4.81
CA ALA A 33 7.36 -2.02 5.19
C ALA A 33 8.38 -1.83 6.33
N GLU A 34 9.26 -0.83 6.22
CA GLU A 34 10.23 -0.48 7.28
C GLU A 34 9.55 -0.18 8.62
N VAL A 35 8.50 0.64 8.59
CA VAL A 35 7.73 1.00 9.79
C VAL A 35 7.06 -0.24 10.40
N SER A 36 6.47 -1.09 9.57
CA SER A 36 5.86 -2.35 10.03
C SER A 36 6.88 -3.29 10.69
N GLN A 37 8.08 -3.39 10.13
CA GLN A 37 9.16 -4.19 10.71
C GLN A 37 9.64 -3.60 12.04
N ALA A 38 9.76 -2.27 12.12
CA ALA A 38 10.13 -1.58 13.36
C ALA A 38 9.10 -1.83 14.48
N ILE A 39 7.81 -1.75 14.17
CA ILE A 39 6.72 -2.11 15.10
C ILE A 39 6.89 -3.56 15.57
N GLY A 40 7.16 -4.50 14.65
CA GLY A 40 7.41 -5.90 14.99
C GLY A 40 8.58 -6.07 15.97
N ARG A 41 9.72 -5.40 15.72
CA ARG A 41 10.89 -5.43 16.60
C ARG A 41 10.58 -4.90 18.00
N VAL A 42 9.90 -3.76 18.11
CA VAL A 42 9.51 -3.15 19.40
C VAL A 42 8.59 -4.08 20.19
N ARG A 43 7.61 -4.70 19.52
CA ARG A 43 6.69 -5.64 20.16
C ARG A 43 7.39 -6.88 20.69
N MET A 44 8.27 -7.48 19.88
CA MET A 44 9.05 -8.65 20.30
C MET A 44 10.00 -8.31 21.46
N ALA A 45 10.64 -7.14 21.44
CA ALA A 45 11.50 -6.68 22.54
C ALA A 45 10.72 -6.49 23.87
N SER A 46 9.41 -6.24 23.79
CA SER A 46 8.53 -6.08 24.94
C SER A 46 7.85 -7.40 25.37
N GLY A 47 8.29 -8.56 24.86
CA GLY A 47 7.70 -9.87 25.14
C GLY A 47 6.35 -10.13 24.43
N GLY A 48 5.93 -9.24 23.54
CA GLY A 48 4.71 -9.37 22.76
C GLY A 48 4.86 -10.29 21.55
N THR A 49 3.73 -10.68 20.96
CA THR A 49 3.72 -11.51 19.75
C THR A 49 4.25 -10.74 18.53
N ARG A 50 4.75 -11.43 17.50
CA ARG A 50 5.14 -10.80 16.24
C ARG A 50 3.93 -10.24 15.47
N LEU A 51 2.74 -10.83 15.63
CA LEU A 51 1.53 -10.57 14.84
C LEU A 51 0.33 -10.20 15.72
N VAL A 52 -0.50 -9.24 15.30
CA VAL A 52 -1.80 -8.95 15.93
C VAL A 52 -2.90 -9.14 14.91
N HIS A 53 -3.68 -10.20 15.05
CA HIS A 53 -4.75 -10.52 14.11
C HIS A 53 -5.73 -9.35 13.91
N ASN A 54 -6.23 -8.75 15.00
CA ASN A 54 -7.16 -7.61 14.91
C ASN A 54 -6.56 -6.42 14.14
N ARG A 55 -5.26 -6.16 14.28
CA ARG A 55 -4.60 -5.07 13.55
C ARG A 55 -4.47 -5.39 12.07
N GLU A 56 -4.22 -6.66 11.72
CA GLU A 56 -4.17 -7.10 10.33
C GLU A 56 -5.54 -7.00 9.66
N MET A 57 -6.61 -7.36 10.38
CA MET A 57 -7.97 -7.20 9.88
C MET A 57 -8.32 -5.72 9.62
N GLN A 58 -7.91 -4.80 10.48
CA GLN A 58 -8.06 -3.35 10.24
C GLN A 58 -7.29 -2.85 9.02
N VAL A 59 -6.18 -3.50 8.64
CA VAL A 59 -5.46 -3.17 7.40
C VAL A 59 -6.26 -3.69 6.21
N ILE A 60 -6.71 -4.94 6.25
CA ILE A 60 -7.51 -5.54 5.18
C ILE A 60 -8.78 -4.72 4.93
N GLU A 61 -9.47 -4.33 6.00
CA GLU A 61 -10.68 -3.51 5.89
C GLU A 61 -10.40 -2.15 5.27
N ARG A 62 -9.31 -1.48 5.63
CA ARG A 62 -8.97 -0.18 5.01
C ARG A 62 -8.81 -0.25 3.49
N TYR A 63 -8.26 -1.35 2.97
CA TYR A 63 -8.11 -1.49 1.52
C TYR A 63 -9.37 -2.06 0.85
N SER A 64 -10.42 -2.44 1.59
CA SER A 64 -11.68 -2.93 1.00
C SER A 64 -12.35 -1.89 0.09
N GLU A 65 -12.03 -0.61 0.28
CA GLU A 65 -12.43 0.51 -0.59
C GLU A 65 -12.02 0.31 -2.06
N LEU A 66 -10.97 -0.48 -2.34
CA LEU A 66 -10.53 -0.83 -3.70
C LEU A 66 -11.25 -2.07 -4.26
N GLY A 67 -12.31 -2.53 -3.59
CA GLY A 67 -13.06 -3.72 -3.98
C GLY A 67 -12.29 -5.04 -3.71
N PRO A 68 -12.55 -6.10 -4.51
CA PRO A 68 -11.97 -7.42 -4.28
C PRO A 68 -10.42 -7.43 -4.25
N ASP A 69 -9.77 -6.65 -5.11
CA ASP A 69 -8.31 -6.60 -5.21
C ASP A 69 -7.65 -5.82 -4.06
N GLY A 70 -8.41 -4.97 -3.38
CA GLY A 70 -7.96 -4.27 -2.19
C GLY A 70 -7.50 -5.21 -1.08
N LYS A 71 -8.22 -6.32 -0.87
CA LYS A 71 -7.82 -7.36 0.08
C LYS A 71 -6.48 -8.00 -0.32
N ASN A 72 -6.27 -8.25 -1.60
CA ASN A 72 -5.02 -8.80 -2.13
C ASN A 72 -3.85 -7.83 -1.89
N LEU A 73 -4.05 -6.54 -2.17
CA LEU A 73 -3.05 -5.51 -1.90
C LEU A 73 -2.70 -5.43 -0.42
N ALA A 74 -3.69 -5.38 0.47
CA ALA A 74 -3.46 -5.39 1.92
C ALA A 74 -2.63 -6.60 2.37
N MET A 75 -2.94 -7.79 1.83
CA MET A 75 -2.19 -9.01 2.15
C MET A 75 -0.74 -8.95 1.67
N LEU A 76 -0.45 -8.38 0.49
CA LEU A 76 0.92 -8.14 0.01
C LEU A 76 1.66 -7.19 0.96
N LEU A 77 1.04 -6.07 1.33
CA LEU A 77 1.63 -5.07 2.22
C LEU A 77 1.90 -5.62 3.63
N LEU A 78 1.03 -6.48 4.15
CA LEU A 78 1.26 -7.16 5.42
C LEU A 78 2.46 -8.12 5.33
N ARG A 79 2.58 -8.89 4.24
CA ARG A 79 3.71 -9.81 4.02
C ARG A 79 5.05 -9.08 3.91
N LEU A 80 5.11 -7.93 3.22
CA LEU A 80 6.32 -7.10 3.11
C LEU A 80 6.80 -6.60 4.48
N GLY A 81 5.87 -6.28 5.39
CA GLY A 81 6.19 -5.75 6.71
C GLY A 81 6.53 -6.78 7.77
N ARG A 82 5.86 -7.95 7.78
CA ARG A 82 5.99 -8.93 8.87
C ARG A 82 6.62 -10.27 8.47
N GLY A 83 6.87 -10.47 7.17
CA GLY A 83 7.22 -11.76 6.59
C GLY A 83 6.00 -12.62 6.26
N ARG A 84 6.24 -13.83 5.75
CA ARG A 84 5.19 -14.81 5.46
C ARG A 84 4.72 -15.47 6.76
N LEU A 85 3.43 -15.82 6.83
CA LEU A 85 2.92 -16.65 7.91
C LEU A 85 3.59 -18.03 7.85
N GLY A 86 4.13 -18.52 8.98
CA GLY A 86 4.69 -19.87 9.10
C GLY A 86 6.13 -20.05 8.61
N HIS A 87 6.87 -18.97 8.35
CA HIS A 87 8.30 -18.97 8.07
C HIS A 87 9.07 -18.11 9.07
#